data_AF-A0A533Q7A3-F1
#
_entry.id   AF-A0A533Q7A3-F1
#
_cell.length_a   1.000
_cell.length_b   1.000
_cell.length_c   1.000
_cell.angle_alpha   90.00
_cell.angle_beta   90.00
_cell.angle_gamma   90.00
#
_symmetry.space_group_name_H-M   'P 1'
#
loop_
_entity.id
_entity.type
_entity.pdbx_description
1 polymer ?
#
loop_
_entity_poly.entity_id
_entity_poly.type
_entity_poly.pdbx_seq_one_letter_code
_entity_poly.pdbx_strand_id
1 'polypeptide(L)'
;MFGSSMIEVAIDVIFIYLSLSLVCTAANELIASFTRWRAKTLAEGIRNLLQYDKGMEHQLYNHPLVRGLYRKGKMPSYILSRTFAIALMDIVIPHRDSENPDRSRTLDKIRDVVGRLTDERISKDLKEVLLVLMNETESNLIESGLDIKKTETALNKLRENIEIWFNNSMERVSGWYKRKIQVLTFGLALLFTCVLNVDTISITRSLSNDSTLCAVPRSLQ
;
A
#
# COMPACT_ATOMS: atom_id res chain seq x y z
N MET A 1 39.12 -7.75 -36.24
CA MET A 1 38.51 -8.12 -34.94
C MET A 1 37.52 -7.03 -34.49
N PHE A 2 36.57 -6.64 -35.35
CA PHE A 2 35.73 -5.45 -35.15
C PHE A 2 34.43 -5.72 -34.38
N GLY A 3 34.18 -6.97 -33.98
CA GLY A 3 33.00 -7.34 -33.21
C GLY A 3 33.16 -7.16 -31.70
N SER A 4 34.38 -7.26 -31.14
CA SER A 4 34.55 -7.22 -29.67
C SER A 4 34.55 -5.79 -29.13
N SER A 5 35.25 -4.84 -29.75
CA SER A 5 35.41 -3.49 -29.19
C SER A 5 34.10 -2.70 -29.10
N MET A 6 33.21 -2.81 -30.09
CA MET A 6 31.90 -2.14 -30.03
C MET A 6 30.98 -2.77 -29.00
N ILE A 7 31.07 -4.10 -28.82
CA ILE A 7 30.31 -4.82 -27.79
C ILE A 7 30.86 -4.49 -26.39
N GLU A 8 32.17 -4.40 -26.22
CA GLU A 8 32.84 -3.98 -24.97
C GLU A 8 32.39 -2.58 -24.56
N VAL A 9 32.49 -1.59 -25.45
CA VAL A 9 32.00 -0.22 -25.18
C VAL A 9 30.50 -0.22 -24.86
N ALA A 10 29.69 -1.02 -25.57
CA ALA A 10 28.26 -1.12 -25.27
C ALA A 10 28.01 -1.71 -23.87
N ILE A 11 28.74 -2.75 -23.47
CA ILE A 11 28.65 -3.36 -22.14
C ILE A 11 29.05 -2.33 -21.07
N ASP A 12 30.14 -1.58 -21.27
CA ASP A 12 30.62 -0.57 -20.33
C ASP A 12 29.62 0.57 -20.15
N VAL A 13 29.04 1.06 -21.26
CA VAL A 13 28.00 2.10 -21.23
C VAL A 13 26.76 1.60 -20.49
N ILE A 14 26.32 0.36 -20.76
CA ILE A 14 25.20 -0.26 -20.03
C ILE A 14 25.53 -0.34 -18.53
N PHE A 15 26.74 -0.79 -18.18
CA PHE A 15 27.17 -0.91 -16.79
C PHE A 15 27.18 0.43 -16.04
N ILE A 16 27.65 1.51 -16.69
CA ILE A 16 27.62 2.86 -16.13
C ILE A 16 26.18 3.30 -15.85
N TYR A 17 25.27 3.10 -16.80
CA TYR A 17 23.87 3.49 -16.61
C TYR A 17 23.14 2.64 -15.57
N LEU A 18 23.46 1.35 -15.46
CA LEU A 18 22.96 0.50 -14.38
C LEU A 18 23.46 0.97 -13.02
N SER A 19 24.75 1.32 -12.92
CA SER A 19 25.35 1.86 -11.70
C SER A 19 24.70 3.19 -11.31
N LEU A 20 24.47 4.08 -12.27
CA LEU A 20 23.78 5.36 -12.04
C LEU A 20 22.33 5.14 -11.60
N SER A 21 21.61 4.19 -12.20
CA SER A 21 20.25 3.82 -11.80
C SER A 21 20.19 3.26 -10.37
N LEU A 22 21.19 2.46 -9.97
CA LEU A 22 21.32 1.98 -8.60
C LEU A 22 21.54 3.13 -7.61
N VAL A 23 22.40 4.09 -7.94
CA VAL A 23 22.63 5.29 -7.12
C VAL A 23 21.34 6.10 -6.97
N CYS A 24 20.60 6.33 -8.06
CA CYS A 24 19.30 6.99 -8.02
C CYS A 24 18.31 6.24 -7.12
N THR A 25 18.30 4.91 -7.18
CA THR A 25 17.43 4.06 -6.34
C THR A 25 17.82 4.13 -4.87
N ALA A 26 19.11 4.03 -4.55
CA ALA A 26 19.63 4.13 -3.19
C ALA A 26 19.36 5.53 -2.59
N ALA A 27 19.54 6.59 -3.38
CA ALA A 27 19.24 7.96 -2.95
C ALA A 27 17.74 8.14 -2.66
N ASN A 28 16.87 7.63 -3.54
CA ASN A 28 15.43 7.61 -3.30
C ASN A 28 15.06 6.85 -2.02
N GLU A 29 15.66 5.68 -1.80
CA GLU A 29 15.41 4.88 -0.61
C GLU A 29 15.88 5.57 0.66
N LEU A 30 17.05 6.21 0.65
CA LEU A 30 17.53 7.01 1.77
C LEU A 30 16.55 8.14 2.09
N ILE A 31 16.12 8.92 1.10
CA ILE A 31 15.14 9.99 1.30
C ILE A 31 13.81 9.42 1.82
N ALA A 32 13.34 8.30 1.25
CA ALA A 32 12.13 7.60 1.70
C ALA A 32 12.27 7.05 3.13
N SER A 33 13.47 6.66 3.56
CA SER A 33 13.72 6.16 4.92
C SER A 33 13.62 7.27 5.97
N PHE A 34 14.07 8.48 5.62
CA PHE A 34 13.95 9.66 6.47
C PHE A 34 12.53 10.25 6.44
N THR A 35 11.85 10.15 5.30
CA THR A 35 10.50 10.71 5.12
C THR A 35 9.40 9.70 5.45
N ARG A 36 8.52 10.02 6.40
CA ARG A 36 7.39 9.13 6.79
C ARG A 36 6.25 9.12 5.78
N TRP A 37 6.53 9.33 4.49
CA TRP A 37 5.50 9.56 3.46
C TRP A 37 4.54 8.40 3.33
N ARG A 38 5.04 7.16 3.35
CA ARG A 38 4.18 5.98 3.26
C ARG A 38 3.16 5.90 4.40
N ALA A 39 3.60 6.08 5.65
CA ALA A 39 2.72 6.09 6.81
C ALA A 39 1.71 7.25 6.77
N LYS A 40 2.13 8.45 6.34
CA LYS A 40 1.23 9.60 6.18
C LYS A 40 0.20 9.37 5.08
N THR A 41 0.61 8.82 3.93
CA THR A 41 -0.29 8.52 2.81
C THR A 41 -1.29 7.44 3.17
N LEU A 42 -0.87 6.41 3.91
CA LEU A 42 -1.79 5.41 4.44
C LEU A 42 -2.78 6.03 5.43
N ALA A 43 -2.31 6.86 6.36
CA ALA A 43 -3.18 7.51 7.33
C ALA A 43 -4.22 8.41 6.66
N GLU A 44 -3.80 9.16 5.65
CA GLU A 44 -4.68 9.96 4.81
C GLU A 44 -5.68 9.09 4.03
N GLY A 45 -5.24 7.94 3.51
CA GLY A 45 -6.11 6.96 2.86
C GLY A 45 -7.20 6.44 3.79
N ILE A 46 -6.84 6.09 5.02
CA ILE A 46 -7.78 5.62 6.05
C ILE A 46 -8.75 6.73 6.45
N ARG A 47 -8.28 7.98 6.59
CA ARG A 47 -9.15 9.14 6.86
C ARG A 47 -10.21 9.34 5.78
N ASN A 48 -9.78 9.30 4.52
CA ASN A 48 -10.70 9.38 3.38
C ASN A 48 -11.69 8.20 3.37
N LEU A 49 -11.23 7.00 3.70
CA LEU A 49 -12.06 5.79 3.75
C LEU A 49 -13.13 5.88 4.85
N LEU A 50 -12.76 6.42 6.00
CA LEU A 50 -13.65 6.61 7.15
C LEU A 50 -14.44 7.93 7.08
N GLN A 51 -14.44 8.61 5.92
CA GLN A 51 -15.19 9.85 5.69
C GLN A 51 -14.86 10.94 6.72
N TYR A 52 -13.58 11.02 7.12
CA TYR A 52 -13.07 11.98 8.11
C TYR A 52 -13.75 11.89 9.49
N ASP A 53 -14.34 10.75 9.81
CA ASP A 53 -14.86 10.45 11.14
C ASP A 53 -13.70 10.29 12.14
N LYS A 54 -13.46 11.35 12.92
CA LYS A 54 -12.38 11.39 13.92
C LYS A 54 -12.58 10.35 15.03
N GLY A 55 -13.83 10.04 15.39
CA GLY A 55 -14.15 9.06 16.42
C GLY A 55 -13.75 7.67 15.97
N MET A 56 -14.20 7.29 14.77
CA MET A 56 -13.87 6.01 14.14
C MET A 56 -12.38 5.88 13.82
N GLU A 57 -11.74 6.94 13.31
CA GLU A 57 -10.28 6.96 13.10
C GLU A 57 -9.54 6.66 14.40
N HIS A 58 -9.89 7.35 15.49
CA HIS A 58 -9.26 7.17 16.78
C HIS A 58 -9.50 5.77 17.36
N GLN A 59 -10.72 5.23 17.25
CA GLN A 59 -11.04 3.87 17.69
C GLN A 59 -10.26 2.82 16.89
N LEU A 60 -10.15 3.00 15.56
CA LEU A 60 -9.42 2.10 14.69
C LEU A 60 -7.93 2.06 15.02
N TYR A 61 -7.29 3.22 15.20
CA TYR A 61 -5.85 3.24 15.53
C TYR A 61 -5.53 2.75 16.94
N ASN A 62 -6.47 2.89 17.87
CA ASN A 62 -6.34 2.35 19.23
C ASN A 62 -6.71 0.86 19.35
N HIS A 63 -7.33 0.29 18.32
CA HIS A 63 -7.71 -1.11 18.28
C HIS A 63 -6.48 -2.02 18.50
N PRO A 64 -6.53 -3.08 19.34
CA PRO A 64 -5.37 -3.91 19.66
C PRO A 64 -4.63 -4.47 18.43
N LEU A 65 -5.36 -4.88 17.39
CA LEU A 65 -4.77 -5.40 16.15
C LEU A 65 -4.02 -4.34 15.33
N VAL A 66 -4.45 -3.08 15.37
CA VAL A 66 -3.81 -1.98 14.64
C VAL A 66 -2.68 -1.38 15.48
N ARG A 67 -2.93 -1.20 16.78
CA ARG A 67 -1.94 -0.73 17.75
C ARG A 67 -0.71 -1.63 17.78
N GLY A 68 -0.88 -2.94 17.62
CA GLY A 68 0.23 -3.90 17.50
C GLY A 68 1.15 -3.67 16.28
N LEU A 69 0.72 -2.92 15.27
CA LEU A 69 1.52 -2.59 14.09
C LEU A 69 2.42 -1.36 14.29
N TYR A 70 2.28 -0.64 15.40
CA TYR A 70 3.10 0.52 15.72
C TYR A 70 4.52 0.07 16.05
N ARG A 71 5.52 0.76 15.48
CA ARG A 71 6.94 0.48 15.76
C ARG A 71 7.59 1.71 16.39
N LYS A 72 8.05 1.59 17.64
CA LYS A 72 8.67 2.69 18.40
C LYS A 72 7.79 3.96 18.44
N GLY A 73 6.48 3.79 18.67
CA GLY A 73 5.50 4.89 18.69
C GLY A 73 5.20 5.52 17.32
N LYS A 74 5.74 4.98 16.22
CA LYS A 74 5.45 5.44 14.86
C LYS A 74 4.26 4.68 14.28
N MET A 75 3.37 5.41 13.61
CA MET A 75 2.25 4.85 12.86
C MET A 75 2.72 3.80 11.84
N PRO A 76 1.90 2.76 11.58
CA PRO A 76 2.23 1.74 10.62
C PRO A 76 2.34 2.33 9.21
N SER A 77 3.25 1.78 8.42
CA SER A 77 3.39 2.13 7.00
C SER A 77 2.55 1.24 6.09
N TYR A 78 1.90 0.21 6.64
CA TYR A 78 1.00 -0.70 5.94
C TYR A 78 0.09 -1.38 6.94
N ILE A 79 -1.18 -1.58 6.56
CA ILE A 79 -2.16 -2.37 7.30
C ILE A 79 -2.72 -3.39 6.32
N LEU A 80 -2.70 -4.67 6.69
CA LEU A 80 -3.31 -5.75 5.91
C LEU A 80 -4.83 -5.54 5.86
N SER A 81 -5.44 -5.77 4.72
CA SER A 81 -6.91 -5.68 4.54
C SER A 81 -7.65 -6.49 5.60
N ARG A 82 -7.19 -7.71 5.87
CA ARG A 82 -7.77 -8.58 6.90
C ARG A 82 -7.71 -7.99 8.30
N THR A 83 -6.58 -7.39 8.66
CA THR A 83 -6.43 -6.73 9.96
C THR A 83 -7.37 -5.55 10.10
N PHE A 84 -7.48 -4.74 9.03
CA PHE A 84 -8.40 -3.62 8.97
C PHE A 84 -9.86 -4.08 9.08
N ALA A 85 -10.27 -5.06 8.28
CA ALA A 85 -11.64 -5.55 8.25
C ALA A 85 -12.07 -6.14 9.58
N ILE A 86 -11.21 -6.95 10.21
CA ILE A 86 -11.47 -7.48 11.55
C ILE A 86 -11.62 -6.33 12.55
N ALA A 87 -10.67 -5.39 12.59
CA ALA A 87 -10.72 -4.26 13.52
C ALA A 87 -11.97 -3.38 13.31
N LEU A 88 -12.33 -3.09 12.05
CA LEU A 88 -13.50 -2.29 11.74
C LEU A 88 -14.80 -3.00 12.16
N MET A 89 -14.92 -4.29 11.82
CA MET A 89 -16.07 -5.09 12.25
C MET A 89 -16.15 -5.17 13.77
N ASP A 90 -15.02 -5.30 14.47
CA ASP A 90 -14.95 -5.37 15.93
C ASP A 90 -15.42 -4.08 16.62
N ILE A 91 -15.17 -2.93 15.99
CA ILE A 91 -15.60 -1.60 16.45
C ILE A 91 -17.09 -1.36 16.17
N VAL A 92 -17.55 -1.73 14.98
CA VAL A 92 -18.93 -1.47 14.52
C VAL A 92 -19.91 -2.47 15.11
N ILE A 93 -19.52 -3.75 15.19
CA ILE A 93 -20.33 -4.83 15.72
C ILE A 93 -20.12 -4.87 17.24
N PRO A 94 -21.14 -4.58 18.06
CA PRO A 94 -21.00 -4.59 19.50
C PRO A 94 -20.52 -5.96 19.97
N HIS A 95 -19.51 -5.96 20.83
CA HIS A 95 -19.15 -7.17 21.56
C HIS A 95 -20.29 -7.55 22.49
N ARG A 96 -20.72 -8.82 22.38
CA ARG A 96 -21.48 -9.59 23.36
C ARG A 96 -22.11 -8.72 24.46
N ASP A 97 -23.41 -8.45 24.35
CA ASP A 97 -24.18 -8.11 25.55
C ASP A 97 -23.98 -9.27 26.53
N SER A 98 -23.33 -8.97 27.66
CA SER A 98 -23.03 -9.96 28.71
C SER A 98 -24.31 -10.59 29.30
N GLU A 99 -25.48 -10.02 28.99
CA GLU A 99 -26.80 -10.51 29.42
C GLU A 99 -27.41 -11.57 28.50
N ASN A 100 -26.95 -11.74 27.25
CA ASN A 100 -27.60 -12.68 26.33
C ASN A 100 -26.61 -13.45 25.44
N PRO A 101 -26.09 -14.61 25.92
CA PRO A 101 -25.09 -15.42 25.21
C PRO A 101 -25.59 -16.03 23.89
N ASP A 102 -26.89 -15.99 23.62
CA ASP A 102 -27.54 -16.61 22.45
C ASP A 102 -27.94 -15.59 21.37
N ARG A 103 -27.42 -14.35 21.42
CA ARG A 103 -27.50 -13.45 20.26
C ARG A 103 -26.59 -13.98 19.15
N SER A 104 -27.13 -14.92 18.38
CA SER A 104 -26.60 -15.30 17.08
C SER A 104 -26.21 -14.05 16.29
N ARG A 105 -24.95 -13.97 15.86
CA ARG A 105 -24.37 -12.84 15.11
C ARG A 105 -24.86 -12.85 13.65
N THR A 106 -26.17 -12.92 13.44
CA THR A 106 -26.74 -12.91 12.09
C THR A 106 -26.52 -11.55 11.44
N LEU A 107 -26.30 -11.53 10.12
CA LEU A 107 -26.20 -10.30 9.35
C LEU A 107 -27.39 -9.37 9.58
N ASP A 108 -28.61 -9.90 9.72
CA ASP A 108 -29.82 -9.12 9.98
C ASP A 108 -29.74 -8.33 11.28
N LYS A 109 -29.21 -8.93 12.35
CA LYS A 109 -29.03 -8.24 13.63
C LYS A 109 -27.92 -7.20 13.55
N ILE A 110 -26.86 -7.47 12.81
CA ILE A 110 -25.80 -6.50 12.58
C ILE A 110 -26.35 -5.32 11.77
N ARG A 111 -27.22 -5.58 10.79
CA ARG A 111 -27.84 -4.56 9.95
C ARG A 111 -28.72 -3.65 10.81
N ASP A 112 -29.50 -4.25 11.69
CA ASP A 112 -30.32 -3.53 12.66
C ASP A 112 -29.47 -2.68 13.60
N VAL A 113 -28.35 -3.21 14.10
CA VAL A 113 -27.44 -2.44 14.96
C VAL A 113 -26.85 -1.27 14.19
N VAL A 114 -26.26 -1.51 13.03
CA VAL A 114 -25.67 -0.46 12.18
C VAL A 114 -26.72 0.58 11.80
N GLY A 115 -27.94 0.16 11.48
CA GLY A 115 -29.08 1.02 11.19
C GLY A 115 -29.50 1.91 12.36
N ARG A 116 -29.34 1.42 13.60
CA ARG A 116 -29.68 2.15 14.84
C ARG A 116 -28.54 3.01 15.39
N LEU A 117 -27.31 2.87 14.86
CA LEU A 117 -26.21 3.76 15.25
C LEU A 117 -26.56 5.20 14.87
N THR A 118 -26.50 6.07 15.87
CA THR A 118 -26.68 7.52 15.73
C THR A 118 -25.43 8.14 15.11
N ASP A 119 -25.61 9.32 14.49
CA ASP A 119 -24.53 10.08 13.84
C ASP A 119 -23.39 10.48 14.80
N GLU A 120 -23.62 10.36 16.11
CA GLU A 120 -22.62 10.60 17.16
C GLU A 120 -21.58 9.47 17.27
N ARG A 121 -21.91 8.23 16.86
CA ARG A 121 -20.99 7.08 16.90
C ARG A 121 -20.30 6.80 15.57
N ILE A 122 -21.01 6.97 14.46
CA ILE A 122 -20.52 6.69 13.10
C ILE A 122 -21.08 7.76 12.16
N SER A 123 -20.23 8.32 11.31
CA SER A 123 -20.65 9.25 10.25
C SER A 123 -21.70 8.62 9.33
N LYS A 124 -22.67 9.44 8.89
CA LYS A 124 -23.75 9.02 7.99
C LYS A 124 -23.22 8.31 6.74
N ASP A 125 -22.17 8.86 6.12
CA ASP A 125 -21.59 8.32 4.89
C ASP A 125 -20.94 6.95 5.12
N LEU A 126 -20.22 6.76 6.24
CA LEU A 126 -19.64 5.46 6.58
C LEU A 126 -20.72 4.42 6.89
N LYS A 127 -21.79 4.82 7.56
CA LYS A 127 -22.96 3.97 7.81
C LYS A 127 -23.59 3.51 6.50
N GLU A 128 -23.80 4.40 5.54
CA GLU A 128 -24.34 4.05 4.21
C GLU A 128 -23.42 3.06 3.48
N VAL A 129 -22.10 3.28 3.50
CA VAL A 129 -21.13 2.35 2.90
C VAL A 129 -21.24 0.95 3.53
N LEU A 130 -21.29 0.87 4.86
CA LEU A 130 -21.42 -0.42 5.55
C LEU A 130 -22.73 -1.12 5.19
N LEU A 131 -23.86 -0.40 5.14
CA LEU A 131 -25.14 -0.96 4.73
C LEU A 131 -25.11 -1.48 3.29
N VAL A 132 -24.42 -0.78 2.38
CA VAL A 132 -24.22 -1.25 0.99
C VAL A 132 -23.41 -2.53 0.96
N LEU A 133 -22.31 -2.63 1.71
CA LEU A 133 -21.49 -3.85 1.78
C LEU A 133 -22.26 -5.04 2.37
N MET A 134 -23.17 -4.77 3.32
CA MET A 134 -24.05 -5.79 3.89
C MET A 134 -25.09 -6.28 2.88
N ASN A 135 -25.72 -5.36 2.12
CA ASN A 135 -26.63 -5.74 1.04
C ASN A 135 -25.91 -6.54 -0.05
N GLU A 136 -24.70 -6.13 -0.44
CA GLU A 136 -23.87 -6.88 -1.39
C GLU A 136 -23.52 -8.28 -0.86
N THR A 137 -23.29 -8.40 0.44
CA THR A 137 -23.06 -9.72 1.09
C THR A 137 -24.30 -10.60 0.96
N GLU A 138 -25.49 -10.06 1.23
CA GLU A 138 -26.76 -10.77 1.12
C GLU A 138 -27.00 -11.24 -0.33
N SER A 139 -26.84 -10.35 -1.31
CA SER A 139 -26.95 -10.69 -2.74
C SER A 139 -25.95 -11.77 -3.15
N ASN A 140 -24.68 -11.65 -2.79
CA ASN A 140 -23.64 -12.64 -3.13
C ASN A 140 -23.93 -14.02 -2.54
N LEU A 141 -24.51 -14.09 -1.34
CA LEU A 141 -24.87 -15.36 -0.70
C LEU A 141 -26.07 -16.02 -1.39
N ILE A 142 -27.09 -15.22 -1.77
CA ILE A 142 -28.26 -15.69 -2.53
C ILE A 142 -27.82 -16.28 -3.86
N GLU A 143 -26.98 -15.57 -4.61
CA GLU A 143 -26.47 -16.04 -5.91
C GLU A 143 -25.63 -17.32 -5.79
N SER A 144 -24.85 -17.44 -4.72
CA SER A 144 -24.00 -18.62 -4.49
C SER A 144 -24.76 -19.83 -3.94
N GLY A 145 -26.08 -19.74 -3.72
CA GLY A 145 -26.89 -20.80 -3.12
C GLY A 145 -26.46 -21.16 -1.68
N LEU A 146 -25.72 -20.27 -1.02
CA LEU A 146 -25.22 -20.46 0.34
C LEU A 146 -26.27 -20.00 1.35
N ASP A 147 -26.47 -20.81 2.38
CA ASP A 147 -27.50 -20.59 3.38
C ASP A 147 -27.17 -19.34 4.21
N ILE A 148 -27.89 -18.24 4.00
CA ILE A 148 -27.72 -16.95 4.71
C ILE A 148 -27.85 -17.14 6.22
N LYS A 149 -28.61 -18.17 6.64
CA LYS A 149 -28.79 -18.53 8.05
C LYS A 149 -27.50 -19.05 8.70
N LYS A 150 -26.51 -19.50 7.93
CA LYS A 150 -25.17 -19.82 8.43
C LYS A 150 -24.42 -18.54 8.72
N THR A 151 -24.53 -18.12 9.98
CA THR A 151 -23.91 -16.92 10.54
C THR A 151 -22.42 -16.82 10.22
N GLU A 152 -21.67 -17.92 10.33
CA GLU A 152 -20.23 -17.92 10.05
C GLU A 152 -19.91 -17.60 8.58
N THR A 153 -20.62 -18.22 7.64
CA THR A 153 -20.47 -17.95 6.20
C THR A 153 -20.76 -16.49 5.89
N ALA A 154 -21.84 -15.97 6.46
CA ALA A 154 -22.32 -14.63 6.21
C ALA A 154 -21.34 -13.56 6.73
N LEU A 155 -20.81 -13.75 7.94
CA LEU A 155 -19.77 -12.90 8.51
C LEU A 155 -18.45 -12.98 7.74
N ASN A 156 -18.07 -14.18 7.29
CA ASN A 156 -16.85 -14.36 6.50
C ASN A 156 -16.95 -13.65 5.15
N LYS A 157 -18.12 -13.66 4.51
CA LYS A 157 -18.35 -12.96 3.24
C LYS A 157 -18.42 -11.43 3.44
N LEU A 158 -19.06 -10.96 4.52
CA LEU A 158 -19.03 -9.54 4.88
C LEU A 158 -17.59 -9.05 5.11
N ARG A 159 -16.79 -9.83 5.84
CA ARG A 159 -15.35 -9.54 6.01
C ARG A 159 -14.64 -9.42 4.68
N GLU A 160 -14.85 -10.38 3.77
CA GLU A 160 -14.25 -10.38 2.44
C GLU A 160 -14.63 -9.13 1.64
N ASN A 161 -15.90 -8.73 1.66
CA ASN A 161 -16.36 -7.51 1.00
C ASN A 161 -15.71 -6.25 1.60
N ILE A 162 -15.55 -6.17 2.92
CA ILE A 162 -14.82 -5.08 3.58
C ILE A 162 -13.34 -5.09 3.18
N GLU A 163 -12.72 -6.26 3.05
CA GLU A 163 -11.34 -6.41 2.60
C GLU A 163 -11.15 -5.92 1.16
N ILE A 164 -12.09 -6.26 0.27
CA ILE A 164 -12.11 -5.81 -1.13
C ILE A 164 -12.30 -4.28 -1.16
N TRP A 165 -13.26 -3.74 -0.42
CA TRP A 165 -13.49 -2.30 -0.33
C TRP A 165 -12.26 -1.52 0.16
N PHE A 166 -11.59 -2.04 1.18
CA PHE A 166 -10.33 -1.48 1.68
C PHE A 166 -9.22 -1.55 0.60
N ASN A 167 -9.04 -2.71 -0.04
CA ASN A 167 -8.01 -2.89 -1.07
C ASN A 167 -8.22 -1.94 -2.25
N ASN A 168 -9.44 -1.85 -2.78
CA ASN A 168 -9.79 -0.93 -3.87
C ASN A 168 -9.47 0.53 -3.50
N SER A 169 -9.76 0.91 -2.26
CA SER A 169 -9.42 2.24 -1.76
C SER A 169 -7.91 2.44 -1.62
N MET A 170 -7.18 1.42 -1.19
CA MET A 170 -5.71 1.45 -1.07
C MET A 170 -4.99 1.42 -2.41
N GLU A 171 -5.59 0.89 -3.49
CA GLU A 171 -5.02 1.01 -4.85
C GLU A 171 -4.93 2.49 -5.26
N ARG A 172 -6.00 3.26 -5.03
CA ARG A 172 -6.01 4.71 -5.30
C ARG A 172 -4.96 5.46 -4.46
N VAL A 173 -4.88 5.15 -3.17
CA VAL A 173 -3.90 5.74 -2.23
C VAL A 173 -2.47 5.40 -2.66
N SER A 174 -2.23 4.16 -3.08
CA SER A 174 -0.95 3.70 -3.63
C SER A 174 -0.59 4.43 -4.92
N GLY A 175 -1.58 4.75 -5.75
CA GLY A 175 -1.41 5.58 -6.94
C GLY A 175 -0.88 6.98 -6.62
N TRP A 176 -1.46 7.67 -5.62
CA TRP A 176 -0.96 8.98 -5.18
C TRP A 176 0.47 8.91 -4.64
N TYR A 177 0.79 7.87 -3.87
CA TYR A 177 2.15 7.63 -3.40
C TYR A 177 3.12 7.42 -4.57
N LYS A 178 2.76 6.56 -5.53
CA LYS A 178 3.58 6.26 -6.72
C LYS A 178 3.89 7.53 -7.51
N ARG A 179 2.91 8.39 -7.76
CA ARG A 179 3.11 9.67 -8.47
C ARG A 179 4.12 10.58 -7.75
N LYS A 180 4.04 10.69 -6.42
CA LYS A 180 4.99 11.49 -5.62
C LYS A 180 6.42 10.95 -5.73
N ILE A 181 6.58 9.64 -5.60
CA ILE A 181 7.90 9.00 -5.71
C ILE A 181 8.46 9.13 -7.14
N GLN A 182 7.63 8.99 -8.17
CA GLN A 182 8.08 9.17 -9.56
C GLN A 182 8.63 10.57 -9.82
N VAL A 183 7.96 11.61 -9.32
CA VAL A 183 8.44 13.00 -9.45
C VAL A 183 9.75 13.20 -8.68
N LEU A 184 9.87 12.63 -7.48
CA LEU A 184 11.12 12.68 -6.71
C LEU A 184 12.26 11.98 -7.47
N THR A 185 12.02 10.77 -7.97
CA THR A 185 13.00 10.00 -8.75
C THR A 185 13.46 10.77 -9.98
N PHE A 186 12.52 11.38 -10.72
CA PHE A 186 12.83 12.19 -11.88
C PHE A 186 13.69 13.41 -11.50
N GLY A 187 13.33 14.11 -10.43
CA GLY A 187 14.11 15.23 -9.91
C GLY A 187 15.54 14.84 -9.49
N LEU A 188 15.70 13.69 -8.82
CA LEU A 188 17.02 13.17 -8.45
C LEU A 188 17.84 12.76 -9.68
N ALA A 189 17.23 12.09 -10.65
CA ALA A 189 17.92 11.71 -11.88
C ALA A 189 18.42 12.96 -12.63
N LEU A 190 17.58 13.99 -12.77
CA LEU A 190 17.97 15.26 -13.38
C LEU A 190 19.11 15.92 -12.61
N LEU A 191 19.00 15.98 -11.28
CA LEU A 191 20.05 16.52 -10.42
C LEU A 191 21.39 15.79 -10.62
N PHE A 192 21.39 14.45 -10.59
CA PHE A 192 22.60 13.67 -10.79
C PHE A 192 23.20 13.88 -12.17
N THR A 193 22.39 13.90 -13.23
CA THR A 193 22.88 14.17 -14.60
C THR A 193 23.56 15.53 -14.69
N CYS A 194 22.97 16.58 -14.10
CA CYS A 194 23.55 17.92 -14.10
C CYS A 194 24.83 18.00 -13.25
N VAL A 195 24.83 17.42 -12.04
CA VAL A 195 25.97 17.50 -11.11
C VAL A 195 27.17 16.69 -11.60
N LEU A 196 26.91 15.49 -12.14
CA LEU A 196 27.95 14.60 -12.65
C LEU A 196 28.35 14.91 -14.10
N ASN A 197 27.68 15.87 -14.74
CA ASN A 197 27.87 16.23 -16.15
C ASN A 197 27.89 15.00 -17.07
N VAL A 198 26.93 14.10 -16.88
CA VAL A 198 26.87 12.82 -17.60
C VAL A 198 26.47 13.08 -19.05
N ASP A 199 27.43 12.94 -19.96
CA ASP A 199 27.22 13.03 -21.42
C ASP A 199 27.54 11.67 -22.08
N THR A 200 26.51 11.03 -22.65
CA THR A 200 26.63 9.76 -23.37
C THR A 200 27.67 9.81 -24.48
N ILE A 201 27.72 10.89 -25.25
CA ILE A 201 28.62 11.04 -26.39
C ILE A 201 30.06 11.14 -25.87
N SER A 202 30.26 11.94 -24.82
CA SER A 202 31.59 12.05 -24.21
C SER A 202 32.06 10.72 -23.62
N ILE A 203 31.21 10.03 -22.85
CA ILE A 203 31.53 8.73 -22.24
C ILE A 203 31.87 7.70 -23.32
N THR A 204 31.07 7.61 -24.38
CA THR A 204 31.27 6.65 -25.46
C THR A 204 32.55 6.93 -26.24
N ARG A 205 32.86 8.20 -26.51
CA ARG A 205 34.12 8.60 -27.17
C ARG A 205 35.33 8.30 -26.29
N SER A 206 35.25 8.59 -24.99
CA SER A 206 36.32 8.27 -24.04
C SER A 206 36.58 6.76 -23.99
N LEU A 207 35.54 5.94 -23.81
CA LEU A 207 35.67 4.48 -23.76
C LEU A 207 36.15 3.88 -25.10
N SER A 208 35.71 4.43 -26.24
CA SER A 208 36.14 3.96 -27.56
C SER A 208 37.59 4.31 -27.90
N ASN A 209 38.13 5.39 -27.32
CA ASN A 209 39.48 5.86 -27.62
C ASN A 209 40.52 5.30 -26.63
N ASP A 210 40.14 4.98 -25.39
CA ASP A 210 41.02 4.35 -24.38
C ASP A 210 40.98 2.82 -24.48
N SER A 211 41.76 2.27 -25.42
CA SER A 211 41.93 0.82 -25.63
C SER A 211 42.65 0.08 -24.47
N THR A 212 43.10 0.78 -23.42
CA THR A 212 43.84 0.21 -22.28
C THR A 212 42.97 -0.16 -21.06
N LEU A 213 41.71 0.25 -20.98
CA LEU A 213 40.79 -0.17 -19.90
C LEU A 213 40.07 -1.50 -20.18
N CYS A 214 40.09 -1.97 -21.43
CA CYS A 214 39.56 -3.29 -21.84
C CYS A 214 40.58 -4.44 -21.68
N ALA A 215 41.82 -4.14 -21.27
CA ALA A 215 42.85 -5.17 -21.08
C ALA A 215 42.76 -5.77 -19.67
N VAL A 216 41.95 -6.82 -19.52
CA VAL A 216 42.23 -7.86 -18.52
C VAL A 216 43.70 -8.27 -18.72
N PRO A 217 44.56 -8.24 -17.68
CA PRO A 217 45.96 -8.59 -17.86
C PRO A 217 46.03 -10.06 -18.26
N ARG A 218 46.32 -10.32 -19.54
CA ARG A 218 46.91 -11.60 -19.96
C ARG A 218 48.32 -11.65 -19.40
N SER A 219 48.42 -11.92 -18.11
CA SER A 219 49.65 -12.40 -17.50
C SER A 219 49.58 -13.92 -17.39
N LEU A 220 50.53 -14.55 -18.11
CA LEU A 220 51.05 -15.90 -17.96
C LEU A 220 50.53 -16.99 -18.93
N GLN A 221 51.47 -17.31 -19.84
CA GLN A 221 51.70 -18.53 -20.64
C GLN A 221 50.83 -18.76 -21.88
#